data_AF-A0A1S3XBL9-F1
#
_entry.id   AF-A0A1S3XBL9-F1
#
_cell.length_a   1.000
_cell.length_b   1.000
_cell.length_c   1.000
_cell.angle_alpha   90.00
_cell.angle_beta   90.00
_cell.angle_gamma   90.00
#
_symmetry.space_group_name_H-M   'P 1'
#
loop_
_entity.id
_entity.type
_entity.pdbx_description
1 polymer ?
#
loop_
_entity_poly.entity_id
_entity_poly.type
_entity_poly.pdbx_seq_one_letter_code
_entity_poly.pdbx_strand_id
1 'polypeptide(L)'
;MIILNSEYEQNNRNMNFDDWFFHRIVHMRKKKNSHASSGLYSLARGPFDGVQRFKGYEINGFRFHTKQLEGNRVKQNSGVLVRGIMNGQNIDYYGVLTEIVELQYLEGKRIVLFKCDWMDVDHIGKGVKIDKHGVVSVNTNRKLATNEPFVLASQVEQVFYVKDNLHPNWSIVLNGHSTYFTGGVVSEETFQQDAQNFSCTFEEDEDFINWRGNDLDVISTDVTLADNIIEDIESDPETDDEDLLL
;
A
#
# COMPACT_ATOMS: atom_id res chain seq x y z
N MET A 1 1.65 16.29 7.60
CA MET A 1 0.46 15.65 8.23
C MET A 1 0.32 16.02 9.72
N ILE A 2 1.39 16.01 10.51
CA ILE A 2 1.37 16.31 11.96
C ILE A 2 0.78 17.69 12.30
N ILE A 3 1.07 18.73 11.49
CA ILE A 3 0.57 20.11 11.70
C ILE A 3 -0.95 20.23 11.48
N LEU A 4 -1.54 19.40 10.61
CA LEU A 4 -2.98 19.42 10.35
C LEU A 4 -3.77 18.76 11.50
N ASN A 5 -3.22 17.72 12.12
CA ASN A 5 -3.85 17.06 13.27
C ASN A 5 -3.90 17.96 14.50
N SER A 6 -2.85 18.73 14.79
CA SER A 6 -2.85 19.65 15.94
C SER A 6 -3.84 20.81 15.76
N GLU A 7 -4.03 21.33 14.55
CA GLU A 7 -5.02 22.38 14.26
C GLU A 7 -6.47 21.86 14.38
N TYR A 8 -6.72 20.60 14.00
CA TYR A 8 -8.03 19.94 14.15
C TYR A 8 -8.41 19.74 15.62
N GLU A 9 -7.50 19.16 16.42
CA GLU A 9 -7.75 18.85 17.84
C GLU A 9 -8.04 20.11 18.69
N GLN A 10 -7.50 21.26 18.30
CA GLN A 10 -7.68 22.52 19.03
C GLN A 10 -9.01 23.21 18.73
N ASN A 11 -9.62 22.99 17.56
CA ASN A 11 -10.68 23.87 17.06
C ASN A 11 -12.02 23.19 16.74
N ASN A 12 -12.10 21.85 16.66
CA ASN A 12 -13.30 21.21 16.12
C ASN A 12 -13.78 19.99 16.92
N ARG A 13 -14.80 20.19 17.77
CA ARG A 13 -15.43 19.11 18.56
C ARG A 13 -16.71 18.51 17.95
N ASN A 14 -17.26 19.14 16.91
CA ASN A 14 -18.59 18.82 16.37
C ASN A 14 -18.60 18.36 14.90
N MET A 15 -17.42 18.16 14.29
CA MET A 15 -17.28 17.78 12.89
C MET A 15 -16.21 16.69 12.80
N ASN A 16 -16.41 15.70 11.93
CA ASN A 16 -15.40 14.69 11.67
C ASN A 16 -14.16 15.31 10.98
N PHE A 17 -13.06 14.56 10.96
CA PHE A 17 -11.82 15.06 10.39
C PHE A 17 -11.94 15.31 8.88
N ASP A 18 -12.63 14.43 8.16
CA ASP A 18 -12.82 14.49 6.72
C ASP A 18 -13.57 15.75 6.27
N ASP A 19 -14.70 16.08 6.90
CA ASP A 19 -15.43 17.32 6.59
C ASP A 19 -14.60 18.55 6.95
N TRP A 20 -13.95 18.54 8.12
CA TRP A 20 -13.09 19.66 8.54
C TRP A 20 -11.95 19.87 7.55
N PHE A 21 -11.27 18.80 7.15
CA PHE A 21 -10.15 18.83 6.24
C PHE A 21 -10.58 19.36 4.87
N PHE A 22 -11.70 18.87 4.34
CA PHE A 22 -12.31 19.40 3.12
C PHE A 22 -12.57 20.92 3.21
N HIS A 23 -13.28 21.36 4.24
CA HIS A 23 -13.59 22.78 4.43
C HIS A 23 -12.34 23.64 4.60
N ARG A 24 -11.34 23.15 5.34
CA ARG A 24 -10.06 23.82 5.57
C ARG A 24 -9.32 24.04 4.26
N ILE A 25 -9.15 23.00 3.43
CA ILE A 25 -8.46 23.14 2.14
C ILE A 25 -9.22 24.06 1.17
N VAL A 26 -10.55 23.94 1.11
CA VAL A 26 -11.40 24.83 0.29
C VAL A 26 -11.21 26.29 0.71
N HIS A 27 -11.19 26.58 2.02
CA HIS A 27 -11.00 27.93 2.53
C HIS A 27 -9.62 28.49 2.20
N MET A 28 -8.56 27.70 2.37
CA MET A 28 -7.20 28.11 2.02
C MET A 28 -7.06 28.42 0.52
N ARG A 29 -7.71 27.64 -0.36
CA ARG A 29 -7.75 27.91 -1.80
C ARG A 29 -8.48 29.20 -2.16
N LYS A 30 -9.63 29.48 -1.52
CA LYS A 30 -10.35 30.74 -1.71
C LYS A 30 -9.48 31.95 -1.36
N LYS A 31 -8.62 31.80 -0.35
CA LYS A 31 -7.64 32.82 0.06
C LYS A 31 -6.37 32.84 -0.81
N LYS A 32 -6.29 32.04 -1.87
CA LYS A 32 -5.10 31.88 -2.72
C LYS A 32 -3.82 31.54 -1.95
N ASN A 33 -3.95 30.76 -0.87
CA ASN A 33 -2.79 30.28 -0.12
C ASN A 33 -2.03 29.25 -0.97
N SER A 34 -0.73 29.46 -1.17
CA SER A 34 0.18 28.59 -1.94
C SER A 34 0.26 27.17 -1.38
N HIS A 35 0.07 27.00 -0.07
CA HIS A 35 0.11 25.70 0.61
C HIS A 35 -1.10 24.80 0.29
N ALA A 36 -2.14 25.34 -0.35
CA ALA A 36 -3.34 24.59 -0.72
C ALA A 36 -3.24 24.00 -2.13
N SER A 37 -2.24 23.13 -2.32
CA SER A 37 -1.93 22.47 -3.58
C SER A 37 -3.12 21.68 -4.16
N SER A 38 -3.04 21.34 -5.43
CA SER A 38 -4.06 20.52 -6.08
C SER A 38 -4.11 19.09 -5.58
N GLY A 39 -2.97 18.52 -5.20
CA GLY A 39 -2.90 17.24 -4.49
C GLY A 39 -3.63 17.29 -3.16
N LEU A 40 -3.40 18.33 -2.36
CA LEU A 40 -4.05 18.47 -1.06
C LEU A 40 -5.57 18.61 -1.19
N TYR A 41 -6.03 19.36 -2.20
CA TYR A 41 -7.45 19.45 -2.51
C TYR A 41 -8.06 18.15 -3.01
N SER A 42 -7.31 17.41 -3.84
CA SER A 42 -7.71 16.09 -4.32
C SER A 42 -7.90 15.13 -3.16
N LEU A 43 -6.94 15.07 -2.22
CA LEU A 43 -7.06 14.25 -1.01
C LEU A 43 -8.25 14.70 -0.15
N ALA A 44 -8.46 16.00 0.00
CA ALA A 44 -9.54 16.55 0.82
C ALA A 44 -10.94 16.28 0.23
N ARG A 45 -11.05 16.13 -1.09
CA ARG A 45 -12.27 15.69 -1.77
C ARG A 45 -12.58 14.21 -1.58
N GLY A 46 -11.59 13.41 -1.21
CA GLY A 46 -11.69 11.95 -1.21
C GLY A 46 -11.54 11.34 -2.61
N PRO A 47 -11.50 9.99 -2.67
CA PRO A 47 -11.48 9.26 -3.93
C PRO A 47 -12.84 9.38 -4.64
N PHE A 48 -12.86 9.09 -5.94
CA PHE A 48 -14.09 8.93 -6.70
C PHE A 48 -14.92 7.75 -6.19
N ASP A 49 -16.24 7.82 -6.42
CA ASP A 49 -17.13 6.71 -6.14
C ASP A 49 -16.79 5.50 -7.02
N GLY A 50 -16.67 4.35 -6.37
CA GLY A 50 -16.28 3.10 -7.02
C GLY A 50 -14.83 2.73 -6.74
N VAL A 51 -14.59 1.42 -6.68
CA VAL A 51 -13.28 0.85 -6.35
C VAL A 51 -12.95 -0.19 -7.39
N GLN A 52 -11.81 -0.05 -8.05
CA GLN A 52 -11.32 -1.09 -8.95
C GLN A 52 -10.65 -2.19 -8.13
N ARG A 53 -10.92 -3.45 -8.47
CA ARG A 53 -10.38 -4.62 -7.77
C ARG A 53 -9.48 -5.42 -8.70
N PHE A 54 -8.34 -5.88 -8.17
CA PHE A 54 -7.39 -6.67 -8.92
C PHE A 54 -7.11 -8.01 -8.23
N LYS A 55 -6.75 -9.02 -9.03
CA LYS A 55 -6.32 -10.34 -8.53
C LYS A 55 -4.79 -10.46 -8.43
N GLY A 56 -4.07 -9.53 -9.05
CA GLY A 56 -2.61 -9.46 -8.99
C GLY A 56 -2.11 -8.03 -9.23
N TYR A 57 -0.95 -7.73 -8.67
CA TYR A 57 -0.33 -6.40 -8.74
C TYR A 57 1.19 -6.54 -8.70
N GLU A 58 1.91 -5.72 -9.46
CA GLU A 58 3.36 -5.70 -9.48
C GLU A 58 3.88 -4.35 -8.97
N ILE A 59 4.76 -4.39 -7.98
CA ILE A 59 5.37 -3.20 -7.38
C ILE A 59 6.75 -3.53 -6.82
N ASN A 60 7.71 -2.62 -6.99
CA ASN A 60 9.10 -2.78 -6.51
C ASN A 60 9.76 -4.09 -6.98
N GLY A 61 9.36 -4.57 -8.16
CA GLY A 61 9.86 -5.83 -8.70
C GLY A 61 9.34 -7.09 -8.00
N PHE A 62 8.28 -6.96 -7.21
CA PHE A 62 7.56 -8.07 -6.62
C PHE A 62 6.20 -8.22 -7.26
N ARG A 63 5.84 -9.45 -7.60
CA ARG A 63 4.53 -9.78 -8.16
C ARG A 63 3.65 -10.38 -7.07
N PHE A 64 2.64 -9.65 -6.65
CA PHE A 64 1.66 -10.08 -5.66
C PHE A 64 0.41 -10.66 -6.33
N HIS A 65 -0.13 -11.73 -5.75
CA HIS A 65 -1.43 -12.30 -6.13
C HIS A 65 -2.32 -12.44 -4.91
N THR A 66 -3.64 -12.26 -5.10
CA THR A 66 -4.58 -12.56 -4.02
C THR A 66 -4.54 -14.05 -3.71
N LYS A 67 -4.78 -14.41 -2.44
CA LYS A 67 -4.75 -15.82 -2.00
C LYS A 67 -5.70 -16.71 -2.80
N GLN A 68 -6.83 -16.16 -3.24
CA GLN A 68 -7.78 -16.85 -4.10
C GLN A 68 -7.16 -17.25 -5.45
N LEU A 69 -6.37 -16.35 -6.06
CA LEU A 69 -5.70 -16.62 -7.34
C LEU A 69 -4.56 -17.65 -7.18
N GLU A 70 -3.91 -17.66 -6.02
CA GLU A 70 -2.82 -18.60 -5.71
C GLU A 70 -3.27 -20.06 -5.63
N GLY A 71 -4.51 -20.35 -5.23
CA GLY A 71 -4.97 -21.71 -4.90
C GLY A 71 -4.76 -22.77 -6.00
N ASN A 72 -4.63 -22.37 -7.26
CA ASN A 72 -4.40 -23.25 -8.40
C ASN A 72 -2.97 -23.17 -8.97
N ARG A 73 -2.05 -22.47 -8.30
CA ARG A 73 -0.70 -22.16 -8.82
C ARG A 73 0.40 -22.78 -7.97
N VAL A 74 1.54 -23.01 -8.60
CA VAL A 74 2.77 -23.52 -7.95
C VAL A 74 3.46 -22.44 -7.14
N LYS A 75 3.34 -21.17 -7.55
CA LYS A 75 4.01 -20.02 -6.91
C LYS A 75 3.10 -19.38 -5.87
N GLN A 76 3.61 -19.23 -4.65
CA GLN A 76 2.93 -18.53 -3.56
C GLN A 76 3.27 -17.05 -3.59
N ASN A 77 2.37 -16.20 -4.05
CA ASN A 77 2.63 -14.76 -4.22
C ASN A 77 1.73 -13.89 -3.35
N SER A 78 1.00 -14.49 -2.39
CA SER A 78 0.09 -13.76 -1.51
C SER A 78 0.68 -13.35 -0.17
N GLY A 79 1.92 -13.71 0.16
CA GLY A 79 2.50 -13.39 1.47
C GLY A 79 3.01 -11.95 1.52
N VAL A 80 2.67 -11.27 2.61
CA VAL A 80 2.91 -9.83 2.82
C VAL A 80 3.63 -9.62 4.16
N LEU A 81 4.65 -8.77 4.14
CA LEU A 81 5.33 -8.24 5.31
C LEU A 81 5.23 -6.71 5.31
N VAL A 82 4.87 -6.13 6.45
CA VAL A 82 4.88 -4.69 6.67
C VAL A 82 5.68 -4.40 7.93
N ARG A 83 6.65 -3.49 7.82
CA ARG A 83 7.43 -3.02 8.97
C ARG A 83 6.72 -1.82 9.58
N GLY A 84 6.39 -1.91 10.85
CA GLY A 84 5.76 -0.85 11.63
C GLY A 84 6.54 -0.52 12.90
N ILE A 85 6.09 0.52 13.60
CA ILE A 85 6.62 0.92 14.90
C ILE A 85 5.46 0.95 15.89
N MET A 86 5.55 0.19 16.98
CA MET A 86 4.58 0.23 18.08
C MET A 86 5.33 0.46 19.39
N ASN A 87 4.91 1.46 20.15
CA ASN A 87 5.53 1.83 21.43
C ASN A 87 7.06 2.07 21.32
N GLY A 88 7.51 2.60 20.19
CA GLY A 88 8.94 2.86 19.91
C GLY A 88 9.75 1.62 19.53
N GLN A 89 9.11 0.46 19.34
CA GLN A 89 9.75 -0.78 18.92
C GLN A 89 9.35 -1.14 17.49
N ASN A 90 10.31 -1.62 16.71
CA ASN A 90 10.04 -2.15 15.37
C ASN A 90 9.26 -3.46 15.50
N ILE A 91 8.16 -3.55 14.76
CA ILE A 91 7.31 -4.73 14.70
C ILE A 91 7.06 -5.07 13.23
N ASP A 92 7.25 -6.35 12.93
CA ASP A 92 6.96 -6.92 11.62
C ASP A 92 5.56 -7.54 11.64
N TYR A 93 4.68 -7.00 10.79
CA TYR A 93 3.34 -7.53 10.57
C TYR A 93 3.36 -8.48 9.38
N TYR A 94 2.94 -9.72 9.62
CA TYR A 94 2.88 -10.77 8.62
C TYR A 94 1.44 -11.00 8.20
N GLY A 95 1.16 -11.05 6.91
CA GLY A 95 -0.21 -11.17 6.41
C GLY A 95 -0.33 -11.95 5.11
N VAL A 96 -1.57 -12.28 4.78
CA VAL A 96 -1.94 -12.90 3.52
C VAL A 96 -2.82 -11.93 2.74
N LEU A 97 -2.40 -11.58 1.53
CA LEU A 97 -3.12 -10.72 0.60
C LEU A 97 -4.43 -11.38 0.16
N THR A 98 -5.56 -10.76 0.47
CA THR A 98 -6.90 -11.27 0.12
C THR A 98 -7.56 -10.45 -0.98
N GLU A 99 -7.39 -9.13 -0.99
CA GLU A 99 -7.94 -8.24 -2.01
C GLU A 99 -6.93 -7.13 -2.36
N ILE A 100 -6.95 -6.69 -3.62
CA ILE A 100 -6.21 -5.51 -4.08
C ILE A 100 -7.25 -4.52 -4.57
N VAL A 101 -7.18 -3.27 -4.07
CA VAL A 101 -8.10 -2.20 -4.46
C VAL A 101 -7.32 -0.97 -4.94
N GLU A 102 -7.76 -0.35 -6.03
CA GLU A 102 -7.26 0.94 -6.49
C GLU A 102 -8.33 2.01 -6.26
N LEU A 103 -7.91 3.07 -5.56
CA LEU A 103 -8.69 4.28 -5.34
C LEU A 103 -8.20 5.36 -6.31
N GLN A 104 -9.12 5.93 -7.08
CA GLN A 104 -8.82 7.01 -8.00
C GLN A 104 -9.22 8.35 -7.40
N TYR A 105 -8.34 9.33 -7.55
CA TYR A 105 -8.50 10.69 -7.06
C TYR A 105 -8.49 11.67 -8.24
N LEU A 106 -8.79 12.94 -7.97
CA LEU A 106 -8.66 14.00 -8.97
C LEU A 106 -7.23 14.05 -9.53
N GLU A 107 -7.12 14.59 -10.74
CA GLU A 107 -5.84 14.73 -11.46
C GLU A 107 -5.17 13.39 -11.81
N GLY A 108 -5.96 12.32 -11.90
CA GLY A 108 -5.45 11.00 -12.28
C GLY A 108 -4.59 10.32 -11.22
N LYS A 109 -4.58 10.83 -9.99
CA LYS A 109 -3.85 10.23 -8.86
C LYS A 109 -4.51 8.93 -8.45
N ARG A 110 -3.71 7.92 -8.16
CA ARG A 110 -4.17 6.57 -7.82
C ARG A 110 -3.45 6.07 -6.58
N ILE A 111 -4.19 5.42 -5.70
CA ILE A 111 -3.66 4.78 -4.50
C ILE A 111 -4.08 3.31 -4.53
N VAL A 112 -3.12 2.41 -4.42
CA VAL A 112 -3.37 0.98 -4.37
C VAL A 112 -3.23 0.50 -2.93
N LEU A 113 -4.29 -0.12 -2.43
CA LEU A 113 -4.33 -0.72 -1.10
C LEU A 113 -4.43 -2.24 -1.22
N PHE A 114 -3.67 -2.91 -0.38
CA PHE A 114 -3.73 -4.35 -0.17
C PHE A 114 -4.53 -4.62 1.08
N LYS A 115 -5.61 -5.39 0.93
CA LYS A 115 -6.33 -5.97 2.06
C LYS A 115 -5.63 -7.26 2.46
N CYS A 116 -5.21 -7.33 3.71
CA CYS A 116 -4.46 -8.44 4.25
C CYS A 116 -5.18 -9.04 5.45
N ASP A 117 -5.15 -10.37 5.51
CA ASP A 117 -5.43 -11.07 6.74
C ASP A 117 -4.14 -11.18 7.55
N TRP A 118 -4.03 -10.40 8.62
CA TRP A 118 -2.85 -10.34 9.48
C TRP A 118 -2.77 -11.52 10.44
N MET A 119 -1.55 -12.03 10.66
CA MET A 119 -1.23 -13.04 11.67
C MET A 119 -1.09 -12.40 13.05
N ASP A 120 -1.38 -13.15 14.11
CA ASP A 120 -1.28 -12.69 15.50
C ASP A 120 0.17 -12.37 15.89
N VAL A 121 0.55 -11.10 15.85
CA VAL A 121 1.89 -10.62 16.25
C VAL A 121 1.93 -10.12 17.70
N ASP A 122 0.78 -9.85 18.32
CA ASP A 122 0.67 -9.37 19.71
C ASP A 122 1.09 -10.43 20.73
N HIS A 123 0.94 -11.72 20.39
CA HIS A 123 1.21 -12.83 21.29
C HIS A 123 2.46 -13.61 20.90
N ILE A 124 3.63 -13.12 21.29
CA ILE A 124 4.93 -13.80 21.10
C ILE A 124 4.89 -15.21 21.72
N GLY A 125 5.36 -16.21 20.98
CA GLY A 125 5.35 -17.63 21.32
C GLY A 125 4.05 -18.36 20.97
N LYS A 126 2.94 -17.64 20.75
CA LYS A 126 1.64 -18.23 20.34
C LYS A 126 1.29 -17.93 18.90
N GLY A 127 1.48 -16.69 18.48
CA GLY A 127 1.17 -16.19 17.15
C GLY A 127 2.41 -15.99 16.27
N VAL A 128 3.51 -15.49 16.85
CA VAL A 128 4.82 -15.40 16.19
C VAL A 128 5.92 -15.95 17.10
N LYS A 129 6.90 -16.66 16.53
CA LYS A 129 8.10 -17.11 17.25
C LYS A 129 9.35 -16.82 16.42
N ILE A 130 10.43 -16.50 17.10
CA ILE A 130 11.76 -16.35 16.51
C ILE A 130 12.65 -17.37 17.21
N ASP A 131 13.32 -18.21 16.43
CA ASP A 131 14.24 -19.21 16.99
C ASP A 131 15.61 -18.62 17.31
N LYS A 132 16.50 -19.44 17.87
CA LYS A 132 17.88 -19.04 18.23
C LYS A 132 18.75 -18.65 17.02
N HIS A 133 18.32 -18.95 15.81
CA HIS A 133 18.99 -18.62 14.56
C HIS A 133 18.35 -17.43 13.84
N GLY A 134 17.34 -16.78 14.45
CA GLY A 134 16.62 -15.66 13.87
C GLY A 134 15.56 -16.06 12.84
N VAL A 135 15.23 -17.34 12.71
CA VAL A 135 14.17 -17.80 11.81
C VAL A 135 12.82 -17.47 12.41
N VAL A 136 12.02 -16.72 11.65
CA VAL A 136 10.67 -16.34 12.05
C VAL A 136 9.69 -17.44 11.64
N SER A 137 8.79 -17.80 12.53
CA SER A 137 7.62 -18.62 12.21
C SER A 137 6.34 -17.97 12.71
N VAL A 138 5.29 -18.05 11.91
CA VAL A 138 3.96 -17.50 12.22
C VAL A 138 2.94 -18.62 12.37
N ASN A 139 1.96 -18.42 13.24
CA ASN A 139 0.86 -19.36 13.45
C ASN A 139 -0.29 -19.01 12.51
N THR A 140 -0.51 -19.83 11.50
CA THR A 140 -1.50 -19.58 10.44
C THR A 140 -2.95 -19.72 10.91
N ASN A 141 -3.19 -20.29 12.09
CA ASN A 141 -4.53 -20.42 12.68
C ASN A 141 -4.91 -19.26 13.61
N ARG A 142 -4.01 -18.31 13.83
CA ARG A 142 -4.26 -17.15 14.70
C ARG A 142 -4.15 -15.88 13.86
N LYS A 143 -5.22 -15.08 13.87
CA LYS A 143 -5.28 -13.79 13.18
C LYS A 143 -5.10 -12.67 14.21
N LEU A 144 -4.51 -11.57 13.78
CA LEU A 144 -4.46 -10.34 14.56
C LEU A 144 -5.89 -9.76 14.66
N ALA A 145 -6.29 -9.37 15.86
CA ALA A 145 -7.56 -8.68 16.08
C ALA A 145 -7.37 -7.19 15.78
N THR A 146 -7.57 -6.79 14.52
CA THR A 146 -7.43 -5.40 14.07
C THR A 146 -8.59 -4.97 13.19
N ASN A 147 -8.92 -3.68 13.24
CA ASN A 147 -9.87 -3.02 12.32
C ASN A 147 -9.15 -2.40 11.12
N GLU A 148 -7.84 -2.60 10.98
CA GLU A 148 -7.00 -2.02 9.93
C GLU A 148 -6.46 -3.13 9.00
N PRO A 149 -7.28 -3.66 8.08
CA PRO A 149 -6.86 -4.72 7.17
C PRO A 149 -6.12 -4.19 5.95
N PHE A 150 -6.13 -2.88 5.69
CA PHE A 150 -5.55 -2.28 4.49
C PHE A 150 -4.16 -1.72 4.76
N VAL A 151 -3.26 -1.94 3.81
CA VAL A 151 -1.94 -1.30 3.76
C VAL A 151 -1.67 -0.77 2.36
N LEU A 152 -0.87 0.29 2.24
CA LEU A 152 -0.40 0.77 0.94
C LEU A 152 0.47 -0.30 0.27
N ALA A 153 0.21 -0.57 -1.01
CA ALA A 153 1.01 -1.53 -1.77
C ALA A 153 2.51 -1.17 -1.77
N SER A 154 2.85 0.12 -1.72
CA SER A 154 4.23 0.62 -1.68
C SER A 154 4.98 0.32 -0.38
N GLN A 155 4.27 0.01 0.71
CA GLN A 155 4.86 -0.28 2.03
C GLN A 155 5.05 -1.79 2.26
N VAL A 156 4.64 -2.61 1.30
CA VAL A 156 4.63 -4.07 1.44
C VAL A 156 5.90 -4.69 0.86
N GLU A 157 6.48 -5.60 1.62
CA GLU A 157 7.48 -6.56 1.16
C GLU A 157 6.84 -7.93 0.92
N GLN A 158 7.35 -8.67 -0.06
CA GLN A 158 6.87 -10.03 -0.33
C GLN A 158 7.53 -11.03 0.62
N VAL A 159 6.74 -11.97 1.14
CA VAL A 159 7.23 -13.12 1.90
C VAL A 159 6.56 -14.41 1.44
N PHE A 160 7.21 -15.54 1.72
CA PHE A 160 6.68 -16.88 1.47
C PHE A 160 6.50 -17.62 2.81
N TYR A 161 5.47 -18.46 2.89
CA TYR A 161 5.17 -19.25 4.08
C TYR A 161 5.39 -20.73 3.79
N VAL A 162 6.39 -21.33 4.43
CA VAL A 162 6.67 -22.76 4.32
C VAL A 162 6.06 -23.47 5.51
N LYS A 163 5.06 -24.32 5.26
CA LYS A 163 4.38 -25.08 6.31
C LYS A 163 5.36 -25.99 7.04
N ASP A 164 5.33 -25.94 8.38
CA ASP A 164 6.07 -26.86 9.21
C ASP A 164 5.32 -28.21 9.29
N ASN A 165 5.94 -29.28 8.80
CA ASN A 165 5.34 -30.61 8.79
C ASN A 165 5.20 -31.22 10.20
N LEU A 166 6.05 -30.81 11.15
CA LEU A 166 5.97 -31.27 12.55
C LEU A 166 4.92 -30.48 13.33
N HIS A 167 4.70 -29.23 12.93
CA HIS A 167 3.79 -28.31 13.58
C HIS A 167 2.86 -27.64 12.55
N PRO A 168 1.77 -28.31 12.11
CA PRO A 168 0.98 -27.91 10.95
C PRO A 168 0.30 -26.54 11.06
N ASN A 169 0.21 -25.99 12.27
CA ASN A 169 -0.33 -24.65 12.53
C ASN A 169 0.73 -23.55 12.37
N TRP A 170 1.99 -23.91 12.21
CA TRP A 170 3.11 -23.00 12.07
C TRP A 170 3.65 -23.04 10.65
N SER A 171 4.03 -21.87 10.15
CA SER A 171 4.76 -21.74 8.89
C SER A 171 5.99 -20.87 9.11
N ILE A 172 7.11 -21.31 8.54
CA ILE A 172 8.35 -20.54 8.49
C ILE A 172 8.18 -19.42 7.48
N VAL A 173 8.62 -18.21 7.82
CA VAL A 173 8.58 -17.05 6.93
C VAL A 173 9.92 -16.95 6.19
N LEU A 174 9.85 -16.86 4.86
CA LEU A 174 11.01 -16.59 4.01
C LEU A 174 10.81 -15.24 3.32
N ASN A 175 11.81 -14.36 3.40
CA ASN A 175 11.75 -13.07 2.71
C ASN A 175 11.86 -13.27 1.20
N GLY A 176 11.03 -12.56 0.46
CA GLY A 176 11.13 -12.50 -0.98
C GLY A 176 12.36 -11.70 -1.42
N HIS A 177 13.12 -12.26 -2.34
CA HIS A 177 14.13 -11.50 -3.07
C HIS A 177 13.47 -10.92 -4.32
N SER A 178 13.55 -9.60 -4.49
CA SER A 178 13.10 -8.94 -5.72
C SER A 178 13.92 -9.49 -6.88
N THR A 179 13.25 -10.01 -7.90
CA THR A 179 13.88 -10.60 -9.09
C THR A 179 14.66 -9.59 -9.94
N TYR A 180 14.66 -8.31 -9.57
CA TYR A 180 15.25 -7.21 -10.35
C TYR A 180 16.53 -6.62 -9.74
N PHE A 181 17.04 -7.17 -8.62
CA PHE A 181 18.27 -6.66 -7.97
C PHE A 181 19.46 -7.62 -7.95
N THR A 182 19.39 -8.76 -8.62
CA THR A 182 20.57 -9.61 -8.87
C THR A 182 20.70 -9.87 -10.35
N GLY A 183 21.69 -9.23 -10.98
CA GLY A 183 22.01 -9.33 -12.40
C GLY A 183 22.07 -10.77 -12.90
N GLY A 184 21.00 -11.20 -13.56
CA GLY A 184 20.90 -12.45 -14.28
C GLY A 184 20.01 -12.24 -15.48
N VAL A 185 20.59 -12.32 -16.68
CA VAL A 185 19.91 -12.19 -17.98
C VAL A 185 18.80 -13.24 -18.06
N VAL A 186 17.56 -12.80 -18.28
CA VAL A 186 16.45 -13.70 -18.65
C VAL A 186 15.92 -13.27 -20.01
N SER A 187 15.91 -14.22 -20.94
CA SER A 187 15.55 -14.06 -22.35
C SER A 187 14.06 -13.74 -22.53
N GLU A 188 13.82 -12.82 -23.45
CA GLU A 188 12.54 -12.24 -23.90
C GLU A 188 11.47 -13.27 -24.34
N GLU A 189 11.87 -14.52 -24.55
CA GLU A 189 10.98 -15.60 -24.99
C GLU A 189 10.06 -16.15 -23.87
N THR A 190 10.38 -15.95 -22.58
CA THR A 190 9.50 -16.39 -21.47
C THR A 190 8.30 -15.45 -21.29
N PHE A 191 8.34 -14.24 -21.88
CA PHE A 191 7.30 -13.21 -21.72
C PHE A 191 6.03 -13.50 -22.54
N GLN A 192 6.13 -14.14 -23.71
CA GLN A 192 4.97 -14.28 -24.62
C GLN A 192 4.08 -15.49 -24.31
N GLN A 193 4.62 -16.55 -23.71
CA GLN A 193 3.86 -17.78 -23.47
C GLN A 193 2.93 -17.69 -22.25
N ASP A 194 3.31 -16.91 -21.22
CA ASP A 194 2.49 -16.74 -20.03
C ASP A 194 1.34 -15.75 -20.22
N ALA A 195 1.42 -14.82 -21.18
CA ALA A 195 0.36 -13.87 -21.50
C ALA A 195 -0.83 -14.52 -22.24
N GLN A 196 -0.58 -15.57 -23.04
CA GLN A 196 -1.62 -16.22 -23.84
C GLN A 196 -2.57 -17.12 -23.03
N ASN A 197 -2.19 -17.52 -21.81
CA ASN A 197 -3.03 -18.32 -20.92
C ASN A 197 -3.97 -17.50 -20.01
N PHE A 198 -4.05 -16.17 -20.20
CA PHE A 198 -4.83 -15.26 -19.36
C PHE A 198 -6.23 -14.91 -19.90
N SER A 199 -6.83 -15.69 -20.81
CA SER A 199 -8.19 -15.37 -21.27
C SER A 199 -9.20 -15.48 -20.11
N CYS A 200 -9.53 -14.35 -19.51
CA CYS A 200 -10.62 -14.22 -18.56
C CYS A 200 -11.87 -13.95 -19.41
N THR A 201 -12.83 -14.87 -19.38
CA THR A 201 -14.15 -14.66 -19.98
C THR A 201 -14.88 -13.56 -19.21
N PHE A 202 -15.29 -12.52 -19.92
CA PHE A 202 -16.11 -11.43 -19.45
C PHE A 202 -17.57 -11.90 -19.46
N GLU A 203 -18.28 -11.76 -18.34
CA GLU A 203 -19.74 -11.68 -18.41
C GLU A 203 -20.06 -10.20 -18.63
N GLU A 204 -20.62 -9.94 -19.80
CA GLU A 204 -20.80 -8.65 -20.45
C GLU A 204 -22.04 -7.95 -19.88
N ASP A 205 -21.86 -6.87 -19.12
CA ASP A 205 -22.93 -5.89 -18.90
C ASP A 205 -22.80 -4.77 -19.95
N GLU A 206 -23.77 -4.70 -20.87
CA GLU A 206 -23.75 -3.90 -22.10
C GLU A 206 -23.82 -2.36 -21.92
N ASP A 207 -23.88 -1.82 -20.71
CA ASP A 207 -24.08 -0.38 -20.50
C ASP A 207 -22.78 0.46 -20.45
N PHE A 208 -21.59 -0.15 -20.58
CA PHE A 208 -20.29 0.54 -20.49
C PHE A 208 -19.62 0.87 -21.84
N ILE A 209 -20.31 0.67 -22.98
CA ILE A 209 -19.71 0.73 -24.33
C ILE A 209 -19.37 2.15 -24.86
N ASN A 210 -19.61 3.23 -24.11
CA ASN A 210 -19.37 4.60 -24.63
C ASN A 210 -18.10 5.33 -24.16
N TRP A 211 -17.12 4.65 -23.54
CA TRP A 211 -15.81 5.28 -23.27
C TRP A 211 -14.62 4.36 -23.56
N ARG A 212 -14.68 3.56 -24.62
CA ARG A 212 -13.48 2.90 -25.14
C ARG A 212 -12.63 3.90 -25.91
N GLY A 213 -11.45 4.17 -25.36
CA GLY A 213 -10.40 4.93 -26.00
C GLY A 213 -9.03 4.49 -25.50
N ASN A 214 -8.71 3.23 -25.81
CA ASN A 214 -7.37 2.62 -25.86
C ASN A 214 -6.92 1.79 -24.65
N ASP A 215 -6.71 0.51 -24.97
CA ASP A 215 -6.26 -0.61 -24.14
C ASP A 215 -4.86 -0.42 -23.53
N LEU A 216 -4.57 -1.13 -22.43
CA LEU A 216 -3.27 -1.78 -22.16
C LEU A 216 -3.40 -2.78 -20.98
N ASP A 217 -3.00 -4.04 -21.24
CA ASP A 217 -2.87 -5.15 -20.30
C ASP A 217 -1.76 -4.92 -19.24
N VAL A 218 -1.94 -5.51 -18.05
CA VAL A 218 -0.99 -5.54 -16.91
C VAL A 218 -0.34 -4.18 -16.59
N ILE A 219 -0.88 -3.50 -15.58
CA ILE A 219 -0.29 -2.25 -15.09
C ILE A 219 0.98 -2.59 -14.31
N SER A 220 2.12 -2.51 -14.99
CA SER A 220 3.42 -2.28 -14.38
C SER A 220 3.58 -0.78 -14.20
N THR A 221 3.70 -0.33 -12.96
CA THR A 221 4.07 1.05 -12.65
C THR A 221 5.37 1.06 -11.87
N ASP A 222 6.41 1.66 -12.44
CA ASP A 222 7.50 2.23 -11.65
C ASP A 222 6.90 3.35 -10.80
N VAL A 223 6.72 3.11 -9.50
CA VAL A 223 6.14 4.10 -8.59
C VAL A 223 7.25 5.02 -8.08
N THR A 224 7.38 6.19 -8.69
CA THR A 224 8.05 7.36 -8.06
C THR A 224 7.05 8.27 -7.32
N LEU A 225 5.82 7.81 -7.05
CA LEU A 225 4.77 8.69 -6.50
C LEU A 225 4.62 8.68 -4.97
N ALA A 226 5.24 7.76 -4.24
CA ALA A 226 5.16 7.76 -2.78
C ALA A 226 6.05 8.85 -2.15
N ASP A 227 7.20 9.13 -2.76
CA ASP A 227 8.17 10.10 -2.22
C ASP A 227 7.80 11.55 -2.56
N ASN A 228 7.10 11.77 -3.68
CA ASN A 228 6.64 13.09 -4.13
C ASN A 228 5.49 13.70 -3.30
N ILE A 229 5.02 13.02 -2.24
CA ILE A 229 4.01 13.58 -1.33
C ILE A 229 4.67 14.32 -0.15
N ILE A 230 5.98 14.12 0.08
CA ILE A 230 6.67 14.61 1.30
C ILE A 230 7.75 15.67 1.03
N GLU A 231 8.24 15.83 -0.20
CA GLU A 231 9.19 16.90 -0.52
C GLU A 231 8.47 18.11 -1.12
N ASP A 232 8.17 19.10 -0.27
CA ASP A 232 8.03 20.54 -0.61
C ASP A 232 7.69 21.33 0.67
N ILE A 233 8.51 21.16 1.72
CA ILE A 233 8.60 22.16 2.78
C ILE A 233 10.02 22.72 2.67
N GLU A 234 10.20 23.67 1.76
CA GLU A 234 11.34 24.59 1.84
C GLU A 234 11.25 25.28 3.20
N SER A 235 12.23 25.02 4.06
CA SER A 235 12.48 25.82 5.26
C SER A 235 12.92 27.21 4.81
N ASP A 236 12.14 28.24 5.13
CA ASP A 236 12.57 29.63 4.96
C ASP A 236 13.89 29.86 5.75
N PRO A 237 14.85 30.62 5.19
CA PRO A 237 16.06 31.00 5.91
C PRO A 237 15.74 32.00 7.02
N GLU A 238 16.33 31.77 8.20
CA GLU A 238 16.37 32.73 9.30
C GLU A 238 16.95 34.06 8.78
N THR A 239 16.17 35.14 8.88
CA THR A 239 16.69 36.49 8.65
C THR A 239 17.44 36.94 9.91
N ASP A 240 18.76 36.94 9.81
CA ASP A 240 19.65 37.63 10.73
C ASP A 240 19.43 39.15 10.61
N ASP A 241 18.66 39.72 11.53
CA ASP A 241 18.68 41.16 11.79
C ASP A 241 19.80 41.47 12.78
N GLU A 242 21.02 41.70 12.28
CA GLU A 242 21.99 42.56 12.96
C GLU A 242 22.44 43.73 12.06
N ASP A 243 22.24 44.92 12.64
CA ASP A 243 23.01 46.14 12.50
C ASP A 243 23.03 46.94 11.18
N LEU A 244 22.30 48.05 11.19
CA LEU A 244 22.82 49.32 10.66
C LEU A 244 22.52 50.48 11.63
N LEU A 245 23.58 50.89 12.34
CA LEU A 245 23.74 52.18 13.01
C LEU A 245 23.61 53.34 12.01
N LEU A 246 22.77 54.33 12.33
CA LEU A 246 23.02 55.77 12.19
C LEU A 246 21.97 56.59 12.96
#